data_AF-A0A9D4Z3R7-F1
#
_entry.id   AF-A0A9D4Z3R7-F1
#
_cell.length_a   1.000
_cell.length_b   1.000
_cell.length_c   1.000
_cell.angle_alpha   90.00
_cell.angle_beta   90.00
_cell.angle_gamma   90.00
#
_symmetry.space_group_name_H-M   'P 1'
#
loop_
_entity.id
_entity.type
_entity.pdbx_description
1 polymer ?
#
loop_
_entity_poly.entity_id
_entity_poly.type
_entity_poly.pdbx_seq_one_letter_code
_entity_poly.pdbx_strand_id
1 'polypeptide(L)'
;MDSSEEKKNTCTTIILHPLANFSSSHPSVFVWDLKQNFIHGKGKSTAKFHAIRKQIIQSLPSSPAPGPATFVIHCLEALALIEVPYSEGLGHLLTSALNRVGMESRSPQDFHLAKKHAASLVCKALKGERILDPRIIVKTIEVFDVQMLDIAGALSITNDNRILQAENFIEPLVVSLIKSHSYNIATSLIKHLHLPQYSSQSFLARMVDDGDLRLAGQWASHLGKDMLCCLVQYCTSIGMFKEAYKYVQHYQLSDTFPEARHLCKRSSLPTVLVKGLWGRASSTLDEELHLPQDLRKVTLHSEGQGDGEESVALKPPSCAARLKNRPVDWTIEMQQYNIAESEAIKYIQITDVMPLEKIIWVDSLKELDFATQHLREASLVGIDCEWKAIREKTFCINKVSVLQIATREFVFILDLVSLSRQHGRCLSACIESIFCSPAVLKLGYAVYNDLEQLLQSYSELDCFHRCESVLDLQIVAGRGIKGGLSGLAKAVLGKSMDKRMRMTDWERRPLSMKQLHYAALDAAVLLPIFDHIDSKSGKTVSHIDWKLHVDHFKAQKTYLKPQAHEDDVESSSSPSQG
;
A
#
# COMPACT_ATOMS: atom_id res chain seq x y z
N MET A 1 6.88 -5.30 -56.80
CA MET A 1 5.70 -4.51 -57.16
C MET A 1 4.51 -5.46 -57.15
N ASP A 2 3.58 -5.41 -56.22
CA ASP A 2 3.50 -4.75 -54.93
C ASP A 2 2.50 -5.59 -54.14
N SER A 3 2.81 -5.91 -52.90
CA SER A 3 2.03 -6.77 -52.01
C SER A 3 1.68 -5.97 -50.76
N SER A 4 0.49 -5.40 -50.75
CA SER A 4 -0.13 -4.67 -49.63
C SER A 4 -1.58 -4.39 -50.09
N GLU A 5 -2.66 -4.57 -49.35
CA GLU A 5 -2.88 -4.70 -47.92
C GLU A 5 -4.31 -5.26 -47.75
N GLU A 6 -4.43 -6.56 -47.51
CA GLU A 6 -5.68 -7.16 -47.03
C GLU A 6 -5.49 -7.55 -45.55
N LYS A 7 -5.29 -6.53 -44.69
CA LYS A 7 -5.26 -6.73 -43.24
C LYS A 7 -6.65 -6.49 -42.66
N LYS A 8 -7.36 -7.61 -42.51
CA LYS A 8 -8.39 -7.92 -41.51
C LYS A 8 -8.62 -6.80 -40.47
N ASN A 9 -9.61 -5.97 -40.73
CA ASN A 9 -10.27 -5.16 -39.72
C ASN A 9 -11.30 -6.03 -38.98
N THR A 10 -10.84 -7.06 -38.26
CA THR A 10 -11.69 -7.77 -37.29
C THR A 10 -11.73 -6.95 -36.01
N CYS A 11 -12.42 -5.81 -36.08
CA CYS A 11 -12.95 -5.16 -34.89
C CYS A 11 -14.00 -6.12 -34.33
N THR A 12 -13.62 -6.92 -33.33
CA THR A 12 -14.54 -7.78 -32.56
C THR A 12 -15.71 -6.93 -32.10
N THR A 13 -16.81 -7.01 -32.86
CA THR A 13 -18.09 -6.42 -32.52
C THR A 13 -18.47 -7.01 -31.17
N ILE A 14 -18.46 -6.20 -30.11
CA ILE A 14 -19.05 -6.58 -28.84
C ILE A 14 -20.53 -6.76 -29.16
N ILE A 15 -20.96 -8.01 -29.36
CA ILE A 15 -22.37 -8.34 -29.52
C ILE A 15 -23.01 -8.08 -28.15
N LEU A 16 -23.45 -6.84 -27.97
CA LEU A 16 -24.41 -6.43 -26.95
C LEU A 16 -25.75 -6.97 -27.42
N HIS A 17 -26.10 -8.20 -27.04
CA HIS A 17 -27.46 -8.70 -27.22
C HIS A 17 -28.41 -7.66 -26.58
N PRO A 18 -29.51 -7.27 -27.26
CA PRO A 18 -30.11 -5.96 -27.09
C PRO A 18 -30.75 -5.85 -25.71
N LEU A 19 -30.13 -5.05 -24.84
CA LEU A 19 -30.87 -4.23 -23.91
C LEU A 19 -31.84 -3.40 -24.76
N ALA A 20 -33.07 -3.91 -24.93
CA ALA A 20 -34.17 -3.18 -25.53
C ALA A 20 -34.36 -1.86 -24.76
N ASN A 21 -35.04 -0.89 -25.35
CA ASN A 21 -35.36 0.35 -24.66
C ASN A 21 -36.13 0.05 -23.36
N PHE A 22 -35.44 0.05 -22.21
CA PHE A 22 -36.04 -0.25 -20.91
C PHE A 22 -36.73 0.95 -20.26
N SER A 23 -36.98 2.01 -21.03
CA SER A 23 -37.71 3.19 -20.55
C SER A 23 -39.08 2.85 -19.94
N SER A 24 -39.62 1.66 -20.24
CA SER A 24 -40.92 1.16 -19.76
C SER A 24 -40.85 -0.08 -18.85
N SER A 25 -39.66 -0.57 -18.49
CA SER A 25 -39.52 -1.81 -17.70
C SER A 25 -39.57 -1.55 -16.20
N HIS A 26 -40.09 -2.51 -15.43
CA HIS A 26 -40.11 -2.40 -13.97
C HIS A 26 -38.67 -2.44 -13.39
N PRO A 27 -38.33 -1.65 -12.34
CA PRO A 27 -36.97 -1.60 -11.78
C PRO A 27 -36.35 -2.96 -11.43
N SER A 28 -37.12 -3.88 -10.85
CA SER A 28 -36.61 -5.23 -10.53
C SER A 28 -36.33 -6.09 -11.77
N VAL A 29 -37.11 -5.93 -12.85
CA VAL A 29 -36.86 -6.60 -14.15
C VAL A 29 -35.58 -6.04 -14.77
N PHE A 30 -35.45 -4.71 -14.78
CA PHE A 30 -34.26 -4.02 -15.27
C PHE A 30 -32.98 -4.46 -14.55
N VAL A 31 -33.04 -4.58 -13.22
CA VAL A 31 -31.93 -5.05 -12.40
C VAL A 31 -31.59 -6.51 -12.71
N TRP A 32 -32.59 -7.37 -12.89
CA TRP A 32 -32.38 -8.77 -13.25
C TRP A 32 -31.70 -8.90 -14.63
N ASP A 33 -32.17 -8.18 -15.64
CA ASP A 33 -31.57 -8.16 -16.98
C ASP A 33 -30.14 -7.64 -16.96
N LEU A 34 -29.91 -6.56 -16.19
CA LEU A 34 -28.58 -5.99 -16.02
C LEU A 34 -27.62 -7.00 -15.37
N LYS A 35 -28.08 -7.75 -14.37
CA LYS A 35 -27.32 -8.83 -13.73
C LYS A 35 -26.96 -9.94 -14.72
N GLN A 36 -27.89 -10.40 -15.56
CA GLN A 36 -27.62 -11.45 -16.56
C GLN A 36 -26.53 -11.03 -17.55
N ASN A 37 -26.57 -9.78 -18.01
CA ASN A 37 -25.58 -9.21 -18.92
C ASN A 37 -24.21 -8.98 -18.25
N PHE A 38 -24.21 -8.66 -16.96
CA PHE A 38 -23.00 -8.56 -16.17
C PHE A 38 -22.26 -9.91 -16.11
N ILE A 39 -22.98 -11.01 -15.83
CA ILE A 39 -22.44 -12.38 -15.67
C ILE A 39 -21.85 -12.95 -16.98
N HIS A 40 -22.55 -12.85 -18.11
CA HIS A 40 -22.21 -13.66 -19.30
C HIS A 40 -21.19 -13.04 -20.27
N GLY A 41 -20.78 -11.79 -20.08
CA GLY A 41 -19.84 -11.17 -21.03
C GLY A 41 -18.40 -11.61 -20.77
N LYS A 42 -17.86 -12.41 -21.70
CA LYS A 42 -16.48 -12.89 -21.73
C LYS A 42 -15.49 -11.72 -21.90
N GLY A 43 -14.60 -11.53 -20.93
CA GLY A 43 -13.36 -10.75 -21.09
C GLY A 43 -13.26 -9.49 -20.23
N LYS A 44 -12.10 -9.34 -19.56
CA LYS A 44 -11.68 -8.11 -18.87
C LYS A 44 -11.54 -6.98 -19.89
N SER A 45 -12.44 -6.01 -19.92
CA SER A 45 -12.13 -4.71 -20.53
C SER A 45 -13.02 -3.60 -19.98
N THR A 46 -12.37 -2.48 -19.63
CA THR A 46 -12.98 -1.18 -19.40
C THR A 46 -14.03 -0.83 -20.48
N ALA A 47 -13.86 -1.32 -21.71
CA ALA A 47 -14.80 -1.12 -22.81
C ALA A 47 -16.19 -1.75 -22.57
N LYS A 48 -16.28 -2.96 -21.99
CA LYS A 48 -17.58 -3.58 -21.63
C LYS A 48 -18.32 -2.72 -20.60
N PHE A 49 -17.61 -2.23 -19.59
CA PHE A 49 -18.19 -1.34 -18.57
C PHE A 49 -18.69 -0.02 -19.18
N HIS A 50 -17.92 0.57 -20.11
CA HIS A 50 -18.32 1.77 -20.83
C HIS A 50 -19.56 1.54 -21.71
N ALA A 51 -19.63 0.38 -22.39
CA ALA A 51 -20.76 0.01 -23.22
C ALA A 51 -22.04 -0.18 -22.40
N ILE A 52 -21.98 -0.95 -21.31
CA ILE A 52 -23.14 -1.17 -20.42
C ILE A 52 -23.59 0.17 -19.81
N ARG A 53 -22.65 1.01 -19.35
CA ARG A 53 -23.00 2.34 -18.82
C ARG A 53 -23.72 3.20 -19.85
N LYS A 54 -23.24 3.21 -21.11
CA LYS A 54 -23.86 3.97 -22.20
C LYS A 54 -25.30 3.48 -22.44
N GLN A 55 -25.52 2.18 -22.44
CA GLN A 55 -26.86 1.61 -22.60
C GLN A 55 -27.78 1.94 -21.43
N ILE A 56 -27.29 1.92 -20.19
CA ILE A 56 -28.09 2.36 -19.03
C ILE A 56 -28.54 3.80 -19.24
N ILE A 57 -27.63 4.72 -19.58
CA ILE A 57 -27.97 6.13 -19.85
C ILE A 57 -29.07 6.24 -20.91
N GLN A 58 -29.02 5.43 -21.97
CA GLN A 58 -30.02 5.41 -23.06
C GLN A 58 -31.35 4.76 -22.65
N SER A 59 -31.33 3.87 -21.66
CA SER A 59 -32.49 3.11 -21.21
C SER A 59 -33.21 3.75 -20.03
N LEU A 60 -32.60 4.77 -19.42
CA LEU A 60 -33.24 5.53 -18.36
C LEU A 60 -34.48 6.23 -18.92
N PRO A 61 -35.62 6.17 -18.20
CA PRO A 61 -36.84 6.83 -18.65
C PRO A 61 -36.60 8.32 -18.86
N SER A 62 -37.00 8.88 -20.01
CA SER A 62 -36.87 10.32 -20.28
C SER A 62 -38.13 11.11 -19.92
N SER A 63 -39.31 10.47 -19.99
CA SER A 63 -40.64 10.89 -19.52
C SER A 63 -41.70 10.00 -20.23
N PRO A 64 -42.88 9.68 -19.64
CA PRO A 64 -43.35 9.92 -18.27
C PRO A 64 -43.11 8.71 -17.34
N ALA A 65 -43.72 8.72 -16.15
CA ALA A 65 -43.23 8.10 -14.92
C ALA A 65 -42.87 6.58 -14.91
N PRO A 66 -41.91 6.20 -14.04
CA PRO A 66 -41.06 7.09 -13.22
C PRO A 66 -39.93 7.72 -14.05
N GLY A 67 -39.56 8.97 -13.75
CA GLY A 67 -38.44 9.66 -14.42
C GLY A 67 -37.08 9.05 -14.09
N PRO A 68 -35.99 9.52 -14.72
CA PRO A 68 -34.67 8.87 -14.64
C PRO A 68 -34.15 8.74 -13.20
N ALA A 69 -34.34 9.77 -12.37
CA ALA A 69 -33.83 9.78 -11.00
C ALA A 69 -34.64 8.82 -10.11
N THR A 70 -35.97 8.89 -10.18
CA THR A 70 -36.86 8.01 -9.41
C THR A 70 -36.69 6.55 -9.83
N PHE A 71 -36.49 6.30 -11.13
CA PHE A 71 -36.23 4.96 -11.63
C PHE A 71 -34.93 4.37 -11.07
N VAL A 72 -33.85 5.15 -11.05
CA VAL A 72 -32.55 4.70 -10.52
C VAL A 72 -32.65 4.37 -9.04
N ILE A 73 -33.33 5.18 -8.23
CA ILE A 73 -33.45 4.88 -6.80
C ILE A 73 -34.30 3.62 -6.56
N HIS A 74 -35.38 3.40 -7.31
CA HIS A 74 -36.11 2.13 -7.24
C HIS A 74 -35.27 0.93 -7.70
N CYS A 75 -34.36 1.11 -8.67
CA CYS A 75 -33.40 0.06 -9.03
C CYS A 75 -32.42 -0.23 -7.90
N LEU A 76 -31.94 0.81 -7.18
CA LEU A 76 -31.10 0.63 -5.99
C LEU A 76 -31.85 -0.07 -4.85
N GLU A 77 -33.13 0.24 -4.65
CA GLU A 77 -33.99 -0.47 -3.69
C GLU A 77 -34.17 -1.94 -4.07
N ALA A 78 -34.37 -2.24 -5.36
CA ALA A 78 -34.47 -3.61 -5.86
C ALA A 78 -33.13 -4.36 -5.73
N LEU A 79 -32.00 -3.70 -5.98
CA LEU A 79 -30.66 -4.27 -5.80
C LEU A 79 -30.37 -4.66 -4.36
N ALA A 80 -30.90 -3.92 -3.38
CA ALA A 80 -30.72 -4.22 -1.96
C ALA A 80 -31.40 -5.54 -1.53
N LEU A 81 -32.16 -6.19 -2.42
CA LEU A 81 -32.76 -7.51 -2.22
C LEU A 81 -31.95 -8.65 -2.90
N ILE A 82 -30.82 -8.33 -3.53
CA ILE A 82 -29.97 -9.26 -4.28
C ILE A 82 -28.61 -9.41 -3.56
N GLU A 83 -27.93 -10.54 -3.76
CA GLU A 83 -26.62 -10.84 -3.17
C GLU A 83 -25.55 -9.74 -3.34
N VAL A 84 -24.71 -9.59 -2.31
CA VAL A 84 -23.72 -8.53 -2.09
C VAL A 84 -22.75 -8.27 -3.26
N PRO A 85 -22.21 -9.27 -3.99
CA PRO A 85 -21.26 -8.98 -5.07
C PRO A 85 -21.87 -8.16 -6.21
N TYR A 86 -23.19 -8.23 -6.39
CA TYR A 86 -23.90 -7.51 -7.44
C TYR A 86 -24.35 -6.12 -7.00
N SER A 87 -24.70 -5.96 -5.71
CA SER A 87 -25.18 -4.67 -5.18
C SER A 87 -24.10 -3.59 -5.28
N GLU A 88 -22.82 -3.92 -5.05
CA GLU A 88 -21.69 -3.00 -5.24
C GLU A 88 -21.51 -2.61 -6.71
N GLY A 89 -21.28 -3.58 -7.59
CA GLY A 89 -20.92 -3.32 -8.99
C GLY A 89 -22.03 -2.63 -9.78
N LEU A 90 -23.27 -3.10 -9.61
CA LEU A 90 -24.44 -2.54 -10.30
C LEU A 90 -24.88 -1.22 -9.67
N GLY A 91 -24.79 -1.08 -8.34
CA GLY A 91 -25.10 0.18 -7.66
C GLY A 91 -24.18 1.31 -8.11
N HIS A 92 -22.87 1.05 -8.22
CA HIS A 92 -21.90 2.02 -8.73
C HIS A 92 -22.18 2.41 -10.19
N LEU A 93 -22.56 1.44 -11.00
CA LEU A 93 -22.87 1.65 -12.40
C LEU A 93 -24.13 2.52 -12.58
N LEU A 94 -25.19 2.26 -11.82
CA LEU A 94 -26.45 3.02 -11.85
C LEU A 94 -26.25 4.47 -11.39
N THR A 95 -25.61 4.67 -10.24
CA THR A 95 -25.33 6.02 -9.70
C THR A 95 -24.39 6.81 -10.62
N SER A 96 -23.39 6.15 -11.23
CA SER A 96 -22.51 6.78 -12.22
C SER A 96 -23.23 7.15 -13.51
N ALA A 97 -24.17 6.31 -13.98
CA ALA A 97 -24.98 6.61 -15.15
C ALA A 97 -25.85 7.85 -14.91
N LEU A 98 -26.55 7.92 -13.77
CA LEU A 98 -27.38 9.06 -13.41
C LEU A 98 -26.57 10.37 -13.34
N ASN A 99 -25.38 10.36 -12.74
CA ASN A 99 -24.52 11.54 -12.67
C ASN A 99 -24.10 12.11 -14.04
N ARG A 100 -24.13 11.31 -15.10
CA ARG A 100 -23.82 11.77 -16.47
C ARG A 100 -25.05 12.24 -17.24
N VAL A 101 -26.24 11.91 -16.75
CA VAL A 101 -27.51 12.45 -17.23
C VAL A 101 -27.63 13.86 -16.68
N GLY A 102 -27.38 14.87 -17.53
CA GLY A 102 -27.31 16.28 -17.16
C GLY A 102 -28.59 16.78 -16.47
N MET A 103 -28.47 17.87 -15.71
CA MET A 103 -29.60 18.43 -14.94
C MET A 103 -30.83 18.75 -15.79
N GLU A 104 -30.63 19.13 -17.07
CA GLU A 104 -31.67 19.49 -18.04
C GLU A 104 -32.61 18.32 -18.39
N SER A 105 -32.14 17.09 -18.24
CA SER A 105 -32.94 15.87 -18.47
C SER A 105 -33.69 15.39 -17.22
N ARG A 106 -33.57 16.11 -16.10
CA ARG A 106 -34.23 15.78 -14.83
C ARG A 106 -35.35 16.77 -14.55
N SER A 107 -36.58 16.26 -14.51
CA SER A 107 -37.70 17.05 -13.98
C SER A 107 -37.42 17.40 -12.51
N PRO A 108 -37.62 18.66 -12.07
CA PRO A 108 -37.50 19.01 -10.65
C PRO A 108 -38.39 18.16 -9.74
N GLN A 109 -39.57 17.75 -10.23
CA GLN A 109 -40.49 16.88 -9.50
C GLN A 109 -39.95 15.45 -9.38
N ASP A 110 -39.37 14.90 -10.46
CA ASP A 110 -38.71 13.59 -10.44
C ASP A 110 -37.54 13.58 -9.46
N PHE A 111 -36.70 14.61 -9.50
CA PHE A 111 -35.55 14.69 -8.61
C PHE A 111 -35.97 14.88 -7.15
N HIS A 112 -37.01 15.67 -6.86
CA HIS A 112 -37.55 15.83 -5.52
C HIS A 112 -38.10 14.50 -4.96
N LEU A 113 -38.87 13.77 -5.77
CA LEU A 113 -39.37 12.45 -5.39
C LEU A 113 -38.22 11.47 -5.15
N ALA A 114 -37.27 11.40 -6.09
CA ALA A 114 -36.10 10.54 -5.98
C ALA A 114 -35.26 10.86 -4.74
N LYS A 115 -35.07 12.13 -4.40
CA LYS A 115 -34.38 12.58 -3.18
C LYS A 115 -35.06 12.05 -1.92
N LYS A 116 -36.39 12.10 -1.83
CA LYS A 116 -37.15 11.53 -0.70
C LYS A 116 -36.97 10.01 -0.59
N HIS A 117 -37.04 9.29 -1.71
CA HIS A 117 -36.79 7.85 -1.74
C HIS A 117 -35.34 7.51 -1.38
N ALA A 118 -34.38 8.32 -1.83
CA ALA A 118 -32.96 8.16 -1.51
C ALA A 118 -32.69 8.31 -0.01
N ALA A 119 -33.25 9.34 0.62
CA ALA A 119 -33.17 9.52 2.06
C ALA A 119 -33.78 8.32 2.82
N SER A 120 -34.92 7.81 2.37
CA SER A 120 -35.55 6.62 2.95
C SER A 120 -34.67 5.37 2.81
N LEU A 121 -34.11 5.11 1.63
CA LEU A 121 -33.23 3.97 1.39
C LEU A 121 -31.96 4.04 2.26
N VAL A 122 -31.35 5.22 2.37
CA VAL A 122 -30.20 5.46 3.26
C VAL A 122 -30.56 5.11 4.70
N CYS A 123 -31.71 5.60 5.19
CA CYS A 123 -32.15 5.30 6.56
C CYS A 123 -32.39 3.81 6.79
N LYS A 124 -33.03 3.12 5.84
CA LYS A 124 -33.25 1.67 5.91
C LYS A 124 -31.94 0.90 5.91
N ALA A 125 -30.96 1.30 5.10
CA ALA A 125 -29.65 0.67 5.07
C ALA A 125 -28.89 0.86 6.38
N LEU A 126 -28.92 2.05 6.97
CA LEU A 126 -28.27 2.33 8.25
C LEU A 126 -28.93 1.63 9.45
N LYS A 127 -30.24 1.35 9.36
CA LYS A 127 -30.95 0.50 10.33
C LYS A 127 -30.70 -1.01 10.12
N GLY A 128 -29.98 -1.40 9.06
CA GLY A 128 -29.76 -2.80 8.71
C GLY A 128 -30.95 -3.47 8.02
N GLU A 129 -32.00 -2.73 7.65
CA GLU A 129 -33.17 -3.25 6.94
C GLU A 129 -32.89 -3.54 5.45
N ARG A 130 -31.81 -2.96 4.91
CA ARG A 130 -31.35 -3.14 3.53
C ARG A 130 -29.83 -3.31 3.51
N ILE A 131 -29.34 -4.27 2.74
CA ILE A 131 -27.91 -4.54 2.63
C ILE A 131 -27.35 -3.70 1.47
N LEU A 132 -26.63 -2.63 1.80
CA LEU A 132 -25.95 -1.76 0.83
C LEU A 132 -24.51 -1.50 1.27
N ASP A 133 -23.59 -1.52 0.31
CA ASP A 133 -22.20 -1.12 0.55
C ASP A 133 -22.12 0.36 0.97
N PRO A 134 -21.33 0.73 2.00
CA PRO A 134 -21.17 2.11 2.45
C PRO A 134 -20.82 3.10 1.33
N ARG A 135 -20.06 2.68 0.30
CA ARG A 135 -19.74 3.50 -0.88
C ARG A 135 -20.98 3.85 -1.68
N ILE A 136 -21.92 2.90 -1.82
CA ILE A 136 -23.19 3.12 -2.51
C ILE A 136 -24.10 4.03 -1.67
N ILE A 137 -24.10 3.88 -0.34
CA ILE A 137 -24.84 4.77 0.56
C ILE A 137 -24.36 6.21 0.38
N VAL A 138 -23.05 6.47 0.52
CA VAL A 138 -22.48 7.81 0.34
C VAL A 138 -22.71 8.32 -1.07
N LYS A 139 -22.56 7.46 -2.09
CA LYS A 139 -22.81 7.88 -3.46
C LYS A 139 -24.27 8.22 -3.71
N THR A 140 -25.20 7.51 -3.08
CA THR A 140 -26.63 7.81 -3.15
C THR A 140 -26.92 9.19 -2.55
N ILE A 141 -26.33 9.49 -1.38
CA ILE A 141 -26.43 10.81 -0.75
C ILE A 141 -25.95 11.91 -1.71
N GLU A 142 -24.76 11.75 -2.29
CA GLU A 142 -24.18 12.74 -3.21
C GLU A 142 -24.98 12.92 -4.51
N VAL A 143 -25.38 11.81 -5.16
CA VAL A 143 -26.02 11.83 -6.48
C VAL A 143 -27.42 12.42 -6.43
N PHE A 144 -28.15 12.14 -5.34
CA PHE A 144 -29.51 12.62 -5.13
C PHE A 144 -29.56 13.90 -4.28
N ASP A 145 -28.40 14.46 -3.92
CA ASP A 145 -28.29 15.69 -3.13
C ASP A 145 -29.13 15.61 -1.83
N VAL A 146 -28.97 14.51 -1.10
CA VAL A 146 -29.70 14.26 0.15
C VAL A 146 -29.08 15.11 1.26
N GLN A 147 -29.87 16.02 1.81
CA GLN A 147 -29.47 16.91 2.89
C GLN A 147 -29.90 16.37 4.25
N MET A 148 -29.39 16.95 5.34
CA MET A 148 -29.75 16.57 6.71
C MET A 148 -31.26 16.63 6.97
N LEU A 149 -31.94 17.62 6.40
CA LEU A 149 -33.40 17.76 6.52
C LEU A 149 -34.17 16.62 5.85
N ASP A 150 -33.65 16.07 4.74
CA ASP A 150 -34.27 14.94 4.06
C ASP A 150 -34.14 13.66 4.89
N ILE A 151 -32.99 13.46 5.54
CA ILE A 151 -32.75 12.35 6.48
C ILE A 151 -33.69 12.47 7.69
N ALA A 152 -33.78 13.65 8.29
CA ALA A 152 -34.71 13.91 9.39
C ALA A 152 -36.17 13.64 8.98
N GLY A 153 -36.56 14.07 7.78
CA GLY A 153 -37.88 13.79 7.21
C GLY A 153 -38.14 12.30 6.99
N ALA A 154 -37.15 11.55 6.49
CA ALA A 154 -37.24 10.10 6.30
C ALA A 154 -37.34 9.33 7.63
N LEU A 155 -36.77 9.87 8.71
CA LEU A 155 -36.88 9.35 10.08
C LEU A 155 -38.17 9.82 10.79
N SER A 156 -39.00 10.65 10.15
CA SER A 156 -40.21 11.26 10.73
C SER A 156 -39.93 12.09 11.99
N ILE A 157 -38.77 12.77 12.04
CA ILE A 157 -38.38 13.62 13.16
C ILE A 157 -38.92 15.04 12.95
N THR A 158 -39.83 15.48 13.81
CA THR A 158 -40.56 16.75 13.67
C THR A 158 -40.22 17.80 14.73
N ASN A 159 -39.35 17.47 15.68
CA ASN A 159 -38.96 18.36 16.77
C ASN A 159 -37.91 19.41 16.33
N ASP A 160 -37.68 20.41 17.18
CA ASP A 160 -36.69 21.47 16.93
C ASP A 160 -35.25 20.93 16.83
N ASN A 161 -34.98 19.76 17.41
CA ASN A 161 -33.67 19.09 17.42
C ASN A 161 -33.46 18.12 16.24
N ARG A 162 -34.30 18.19 15.20
CA ARG A 162 -34.31 17.22 14.10
C ARG A 162 -32.99 17.06 13.35
N ILE A 163 -32.21 18.15 13.24
CA ILE A 163 -30.89 18.12 12.58
C ILE A 163 -29.90 17.34 13.43
N LEU A 164 -29.79 17.67 14.72
CA LEU A 164 -28.88 16.99 15.65
C LEU A 164 -29.19 15.49 15.75
N GLN A 165 -30.46 15.11 15.75
CA GLN A 165 -30.86 13.70 15.74
C GLN A 165 -30.49 12.98 14.44
N ALA A 166 -30.63 13.65 13.28
CA ALA A 166 -30.17 13.12 12.01
C ALA A 166 -28.64 13.00 11.94
N GLU A 167 -27.89 13.95 12.51
CA GLU A 167 -26.44 13.88 12.65
C GLU A 167 -26.01 12.67 13.47
N ASN A 168 -26.59 12.48 14.65
CA ASN A 168 -26.34 11.32 15.52
C ASN A 168 -26.68 10.00 14.83
N PHE A 169 -27.66 9.99 13.92
CA PHE A 169 -28.02 8.82 13.14
C PHE A 169 -27.01 8.51 12.02
N ILE A 170 -26.37 9.52 11.42
CA ILE A 170 -25.34 9.36 10.39
C ILE A 170 -23.95 9.11 10.99
N GLU A 171 -23.71 9.53 12.22
CA GLU A 171 -22.42 9.42 12.90
C GLU A 171 -21.79 8.01 12.85
N PRO A 172 -22.52 6.90 13.10
CA PRO A 172 -21.95 5.56 13.01
C PRO A 172 -21.39 5.22 11.62
N LEU A 173 -22.01 5.71 10.54
CA LEU A 173 -21.49 5.53 9.17
C LEU A 173 -20.16 6.24 9.01
N VAL A 174 -20.06 7.51 9.45
CA VAL A 174 -18.82 8.29 9.36
C VAL A 174 -17.71 7.61 10.16
N VAL A 175 -18.00 7.22 11.41
CA VAL A 175 -17.04 6.51 12.27
C VAL A 175 -16.57 5.20 11.63
N SER A 176 -17.48 4.42 11.03
CA SER A 176 -17.14 3.20 10.30
C SER A 176 -16.23 3.45 9.09
N LEU A 177 -16.50 4.51 8.33
CA LEU A 177 -15.65 4.89 7.18
C LEU A 177 -14.26 5.30 7.64
N ILE A 178 -14.15 6.01 8.76
CA ILE A 178 -12.86 6.41 9.36
C ILE A 178 -12.10 5.19 9.86
N LYS A 179 -12.74 4.30 10.64
CA LYS A 179 -12.13 3.07 11.16
C LYS A 179 -11.63 2.14 10.04
N SER A 180 -12.27 2.17 8.87
CA SER A 180 -11.86 1.39 7.71
C SER A 180 -10.80 2.08 6.82
N HIS A 181 -10.22 3.21 7.26
CA HIS A 181 -9.30 4.04 6.48
C HIS A 181 -9.88 4.44 5.10
N SER A 182 -11.19 4.69 5.04
CA SER A 182 -11.91 5.10 3.83
C SER A 182 -12.07 6.62 3.79
N TYR A 183 -10.98 7.34 4.07
CA TYR A 183 -10.99 8.79 4.29
C TYR A 183 -11.57 9.59 3.14
N ASN A 184 -11.29 9.19 1.90
CA ASN A 184 -11.79 9.89 0.71
C ASN A 184 -13.34 9.88 0.62
N ILE A 185 -13.98 8.80 1.09
CA ILE A 185 -15.44 8.66 1.12
C ILE A 185 -15.99 9.40 2.34
N ALA A 186 -15.32 9.28 3.50
CA ALA A 186 -15.70 9.98 4.72
C ALA A 186 -15.68 11.50 4.53
N THR A 187 -14.60 12.07 4.00
CA THR A 187 -14.47 13.52 3.78
C THR A 187 -15.49 14.03 2.76
N SER A 188 -15.82 13.26 1.73
CA SER A 188 -16.87 13.61 0.77
C SER A 188 -18.25 13.67 1.43
N LEU A 189 -18.60 12.67 2.25
CA LEU A 189 -19.84 12.64 3.02
C LEU A 189 -19.93 13.80 4.02
N ILE A 190 -18.88 14.01 4.82
CA ILE A 190 -18.77 15.09 5.82
C ILE A 190 -18.96 16.44 5.15
N LYS A 191 -18.30 16.65 4.01
CA LYS A 191 -18.41 17.89 3.23
C LYS A 191 -19.82 18.11 2.69
N HIS A 192 -20.44 17.08 2.13
CA HIS A 192 -21.78 17.19 1.56
C HIS A 192 -22.83 17.52 2.63
N LEU A 193 -22.74 16.87 3.78
CA LEU A 193 -23.69 17.00 4.88
C LEU A 193 -23.34 18.11 5.88
N HIS A 194 -22.21 18.80 5.69
CA HIS A 194 -21.72 19.88 6.54
C HIS A 194 -21.59 19.51 8.02
N LEU A 195 -20.94 18.37 8.32
CA LEU A 195 -20.78 17.87 9.70
C LEU A 195 -19.61 18.57 10.43
N PRO A 196 -19.84 19.55 11.33
CA PRO A 196 -18.79 20.41 11.89
C PRO A 196 -17.87 19.67 12.87
N GLN A 197 -18.32 18.61 13.51
CA GLN A 197 -17.55 17.83 14.50
C GLN A 197 -16.30 17.15 13.89
N TYR A 198 -16.25 17.00 12.57
CA TYR A 198 -15.11 16.42 11.85
C TYR A 198 -14.18 17.46 11.22
N SER A 199 -14.40 18.75 11.52
CA SER A 199 -13.48 19.83 11.18
C SER A 199 -12.37 20.00 12.23
N SER A 200 -12.14 18.98 13.07
CA SER A 200 -11.21 19.04 14.19
C SER A 200 -9.77 18.72 13.78
N GLN A 201 -8.81 19.22 14.57
CA GLN A 201 -7.40 18.84 14.46
C GLN A 201 -7.18 17.34 14.70
N SER A 202 -7.99 16.71 15.56
CA SER A 202 -7.87 15.27 15.88
C SER A 202 -8.20 14.37 14.69
N PHE A 203 -9.14 14.78 13.84
CA PHE A 203 -9.44 14.05 12.61
C PHE A 203 -8.30 14.14 11.61
N LEU A 204 -7.72 15.33 11.46
CA LEU A 204 -6.56 15.56 10.61
C LEU A 204 -5.31 14.81 11.08
N ALA A 205 -5.04 14.80 12.39
CA ALA A 205 -3.94 14.06 12.99
C ALA A 205 -4.03 12.57 12.67
N ARG A 206 -5.22 11.97 12.81
CA ARG A 206 -5.46 10.56 12.49
C ARG A 206 -5.17 10.22 11.02
N MET A 207 -5.55 11.10 10.09
CA MET A 207 -5.22 10.91 8.66
C MET A 207 -3.72 10.91 8.39
N VAL A 208 -2.95 11.71 9.15
CA VAL A 208 -1.49 11.76 9.05
C VAL A 208 -0.86 10.50 9.66
N ASP A 209 -1.32 10.08 10.83
CA ASP A 209 -0.83 8.88 11.53
C ASP A 209 -1.03 7.60 10.69
N ASP A 210 -2.14 7.51 9.96
CA ASP A 210 -2.44 6.41 9.06
C ASP A 210 -1.68 6.48 7.71
N GLY A 211 -0.88 7.53 7.48
CA GLY A 211 -0.06 7.70 6.28
C GLY A 211 -0.77 8.32 5.07
N ASP A 212 -2.02 8.77 5.20
CA ASP A 212 -2.84 9.39 4.13
C ASP A 212 -2.56 10.89 3.95
N LEU A 213 -1.26 11.24 3.86
CA LEU A 213 -0.74 12.61 3.82
C LEU A 213 -1.40 13.48 2.74
N ARG A 214 -1.57 12.94 1.53
CA ARG A 214 -2.18 13.68 0.43
C ARG A 214 -3.61 14.13 0.74
N LEU A 215 -4.42 13.23 1.32
CA LEU A 215 -5.80 13.53 1.68
C LEU A 215 -5.83 14.49 2.86
N ALA A 216 -4.93 14.35 3.83
CA ALA A 216 -4.81 15.29 4.95
C ALA A 216 -4.55 16.72 4.47
N GLY A 217 -3.62 16.91 3.52
CA GLY A 217 -3.37 18.21 2.89
C GLY A 217 -4.59 18.77 2.15
N GLN A 218 -5.28 17.93 1.35
CA GLN A 218 -6.49 18.34 0.64
C GLN A 218 -7.63 18.72 1.60
N TRP A 219 -7.79 17.99 2.69
CA TRP A 219 -8.81 18.24 3.71
C TRP A 219 -8.52 19.52 4.49
N ALA A 220 -7.28 19.70 4.97
CA ALA A 220 -6.85 20.92 5.63
C ALA A 220 -7.03 22.14 4.71
N SER A 221 -6.68 22.02 3.43
CA SER A 221 -6.89 23.08 2.44
C SER A 221 -8.36 23.41 2.24
N HIS A 222 -9.26 22.44 2.36
CA HIS A 222 -10.70 22.67 2.27
C HIS A 222 -11.23 23.45 3.48
N LEU A 223 -10.72 23.14 4.68
CA LEU A 223 -11.11 23.79 5.94
C LEU A 223 -10.50 25.19 6.11
N GLY A 224 -9.40 25.48 5.42
CA GLY A 224 -8.82 26.82 5.31
C GLY A 224 -7.41 26.93 5.91
N LYS A 225 -6.89 28.16 5.92
CA LYS A 225 -5.49 28.46 6.29
C LYS A 225 -5.15 28.01 7.71
N ASP A 226 -6.04 28.19 8.66
CA ASP A 226 -5.79 27.82 10.07
C ASP A 226 -5.60 26.31 10.22
N MET A 227 -6.38 25.50 9.51
CA MET A 227 -6.24 24.05 9.54
C MET A 227 -4.97 23.58 8.82
N LEU A 228 -4.56 24.27 7.75
CA LEU A 228 -3.26 24.03 7.12
C LEU A 228 -2.10 24.33 8.08
N CYS A 229 -2.19 25.40 8.87
CA CYS A 229 -1.21 25.68 9.91
C CYS A 229 -1.19 24.56 10.98
N CYS A 230 -2.35 24.07 11.40
CA CYS A 230 -2.45 22.93 12.33
C CYS A 230 -1.79 21.66 11.76
N LEU A 231 -1.99 21.38 10.45
CA LEU A 231 -1.35 20.25 9.77
C LEU A 231 0.18 20.36 9.79
N VAL A 232 0.71 21.54 9.47
CA VAL A 232 2.15 21.80 9.48
C VAL A 232 2.73 21.65 10.89
N GLN A 233 2.06 22.22 11.89
CA GLN A 233 2.46 22.10 13.30
C GLN A 233 2.45 20.65 13.77
N TYR A 234 1.40 19.88 13.43
CA TYR A 234 1.29 18.47 13.78
C TYR A 234 2.39 17.63 13.12
N CYS A 235 2.60 17.78 11.80
CA CYS A 235 3.68 17.09 11.11
C CYS A 235 5.06 17.42 11.72
N THR A 236 5.26 18.67 12.15
CA THR A 236 6.50 19.11 12.79
C THR A 236 6.67 18.48 14.18
N SER A 237 5.60 18.37 14.97
CA SER A 237 5.67 17.80 16.32
C SER A 237 5.95 16.31 16.34
N ILE A 238 5.48 15.55 15.34
CA ILE A 238 5.76 14.11 15.18
C ILE A 238 7.05 13.82 14.40
N GLY A 239 7.83 14.85 14.04
CA GLY A 239 9.14 14.69 13.39
C GLY A 239 9.10 14.51 11.87
N MET A 240 7.95 14.69 11.22
CA MET A 240 7.77 14.65 9.76
C MET A 240 8.14 15.98 9.09
N PHE A 241 9.36 16.48 9.36
CA PHE A 241 9.80 17.82 8.94
C PHE A 241 9.83 18.05 7.43
N LYS A 242 10.09 16.99 6.65
CA LYS A 242 10.13 17.07 5.19
C LYS A 242 8.73 17.26 4.59
N GLU A 243 7.75 16.55 5.13
CA GLU A 243 6.35 16.64 4.74
C GLU A 243 5.76 17.98 5.21
N ALA A 244 6.07 18.42 6.44
CA ALA A 244 5.73 19.75 6.94
C ALA A 244 6.25 20.84 5.99
N TYR A 245 7.52 20.77 5.58
CA TYR A 245 8.10 21.73 4.65
C TYR A 245 7.46 21.69 3.26
N LYS A 246 7.09 20.51 2.74
CA LYS A 246 6.35 20.40 1.47
C LYS A 246 5.00 21.12 1.54
N TYR A 247 4.26 21.00 2.64
CA TYR A 247 3.00 21.73 2.81
C TYR A 247 3.23 23.23 2.87
N VAL A 248 4.25 23.68 3.61
CA VAL A 248 4.63 25.11 3.67
C VAL A 248 4.92 25.67 2.28
N GLN A 249 5.65 24.93 1.44
CA GLN A 249 5.93 25.34 0.06
C GLN A 249 4.68 25.32 -0.81
N HIS A 250 3.89 24.24 -0.74
CA HIS A 250 2.75 24.03 -1.63
C HIS A 250 1.62 25.04 -1.37
N TYR A 251 1.37 25.37 -0.11
CA TYR A 251 0.31 26.28 0.32
C TYR A 251 0.80 27.69 0.65
N GLN A 252 2.06 28.03 0.31
CA GLN A 252 2.64 29.36 0.48
C GLN A 252 2.58 29.88 1.93
N LEU A 253 2.92 29.03 2.90
CA LEU A 253 2.89 29.35 4.34
C LEU A 253 4.25 29.77 4.90
N SER A 254 5.20 30.16 4.04
CA SER A 254 6.58 30.47 4.43
C SER A 254 6.69 31.58 5.46
N ASP A 255 5.79 32.58 5.40
CA ASP A 255 5.76 33.69 6.37
C ASP A 255 5.31 33.24 7.77
N THR A 256 4.51 32.15 7.84
CA THR A 256 3.98 31.59 9.09
C THR A 256 4.92 30.58 9.71
N PHE A 257 5.74 29.88 8.90
CA PHE A 257 6.69 28.86 9.33
C PHE A 257 8.08 29.08 8.72
N PRO A 258 8.76 30.21 9.02
CA PRO A 258 10.08 30.51 8.46
C PRO A 258 11.13 29.45 8.83
N GLU A 259 10.99 28.82 10.00
CA GLU A 259 11.86 27.77 10.51
C GLU A 259 11.67 26.41 9.85
N ALA A 260 10.57 26.15 9.13
CA ALA A 260 10.29 24.83 8.55
C ALA A 260 11.39 24.37 7.58
N ARG A 261 11.99 25.31 6.84
CA ARG A 261 13.14 25.02 5.96
C ARG A 261 14.35 24.55 6.76
N HIS A 262 14.63 25.21 7.88
CA HIS A 262 15.76 24.88 8.76
C HIS A 262 15.54 23.51 9.41
N LEU A 263 14.35 23.25 9.96
CA LEU A 263 14.00 21.96 10.55
C LEU A 263 14.06 20.80 9.55
N CYS A 264 13.60 21.01 8.31
CA CYS A 264 13.73 20.03 7.23
C CYS A 264 15.20 19.77 6.85
N LYS A 265 16.03 20.82 6.76
CA LYS A 265 17.48 20.68 6.52
C LYS A 265 18.17 19.94 7.68
N ARG A 266 17.86 20.31 8.92
CA ARG A 266 18.47 19.77 10.13
C ARG A 266 18.13 18.30 10.37
N SER A 267 16.87 17.92 10.19
CA SER A 267 16.46 16.51 10.23
C SER A 267 17.07 15.67 9.11
N SER A 268 17.46 16.31 8.00
CA SER A 268 18.19 15.66 6.92
C SER A 268 19.70 15.56 7.19
N LEU A 269 20.27 16.29 8.17
CA LEU A 269 21.72 16.29 8.47
C LEU A 269 22.25 14.89 8.79
N PRO A 270 21.64 14.08 9.67
CA PRO A 270 22.11 12.72 9.90
C PRO A 270 22.11 11.89 8.62
N THR A 271 21.09 12.02 7.77
CA THR A 271 21.02 11.34 6.47
C THR A 271 22.07 11.85 5.48
N VAL A 272 22.43 13.13 5.52
CA VAL A 272 23.44 13.77 4.65
C VAL A 272 24.87 13.45 5.13
N LEU A 273 25.08 13.34 6.44
CA LEU A 273 26.32 12.94 7.09
C LEU A 273 26.61 11.45 6.85
N VAL A 274 25.60 10.58 6.98
CA VAL A 274 25.69 9.15 6.64
C VAL A 274 25.97 8.93 5.15
N LYS A 275 25.49 9.82 4.26
CA LYS A 275 25.74 9.78 2.81
C LYS A 275 27.08 10.40 2.37
N GLY A 276 27.97 10.78 3.30
CA GLY A 276 29.31 11.29 2.99
C GLY A 276 29.34 12.66 2.27
N LEU A 277 28.24 13.41 2.26
CA LEU A 277 28.12 14.71 1.59
C LEU A 277 28.60 15.86 2.49
N TRP A 278 29.84 15.75 2.97
CA TRP A 278 30.45 16.67 3.94
C TRP A 278 30.44 18.14 3.50
N GLY A 279 30.54 18.43 2.19
CA GLY A 279 30.44 19.80 1.67
C GLY A 279 29.07 20.45 1.88
N ARG A 280 27.98 19.67 1.80
CA ARG A 280 26.60 20.16 2.07
C ARG A 280 26.27 20.17 3.55
N ALA A 281 26.83 19.24 4.32
CA ALA A 281 26.74 19.27 5.78
C ALA A 281 27.49 20.48 6.35
N SER A 282 28.73 20.74 5.90
CA SER A 282 29.56 21.86 6.34
C SER A 282 28.94 23.22 6.01
N SER A 283 28.39 23.41 4.81
CA SER A 283 27.68 24.66 4.49
C SER A 283 26.43 24.88 5.34
N THR A 284 25.79 23.78 5.78
CA THR A 284 24.60 23.83 6.66
C THR A 284 24.99 24.06 8.12
N LEU A 285 26.14 23.56 8.56
CA LEU A 285 26.73 23.80 9.89
C LEU A 285 27.32 25.21 10.03
N ASP A 286 27.97 25.74 8.97
CA ASP A 286 28.51 27.10 8.93
C ASP A 286 27.41 28.18 8.96
N GLU A 287 26.21 27.88 8.41
CA GLU A 287 25.04 28.78 8.48
C GLU A 287 24.39 28.81 9.89
N GLU A 288 24.45 27.73 10.67
CA GLU A 288 23.72 27.59 11.95
C GLU A 288 24.55 27.90 13.21
N LEU A 289 25.87 27.76 13.17
CA LEU A 289 26.74 27.99 14.32
C LEU A 289 27.91 28.85 13.86
N HIS A 290 28.00 30.10 14.30
CA HIS A 290 29.21 30.92 14.15
C HIS A 290 30.38 30.28 14.94
N LEU A 291 30.94 29.17 14.43
CA LEU A 291 32.01 28.43 15.08
C LEU A 291 33.32 29.24 15.00
N PRO A 292 34.03 29.46 16.11
CA PRO A 292 35.33 30.13 16.10
C PRO A 292 36.35 29.40 15.22
N GLN A 293 37.26 30.16 14.61
CA GLN A 293 38.24 29.70 13.61
C GLN A 293 39.16 28.54 14.06
N ASP A 294 39.20 28.23 15.36
CA ASP A 294 40.09 27.23 15.94
C ASP A 294 39.68 25.78 15.63
N LEU A 295 38.39 25.51 15.39
CA LEU A 295 37.92 24.17 15.00
C LEU A 295 38.21 23.82 13.52
N ARG A 296 38.66 24.79 12.71
CA ARG A 296 39.17 24.51 11.35
C ARG A 296 40.54 23.81 11.37
N LYS A 297 41.30 23.93 12.45
CA LYS A 297 42.68 23.40 12.53
C LYS A 297 42.77 21.92 12.90
N VAL A 298 41.73 21.33 13.49
CA VAL A 298 41.76 19.93 13.94
C VAL A 298 41.57 18.94 12.76
N THR A 299 41.13 19.41 11.59
CA THR A 299 40.81 18.54 10.43
C THR A 299 41.90 18.41 9.35
N LEU A 300 43.14 18.87 9.56
CA LEU A 300 44.17 18.82 8.50
C LEU A 300 45.56 18.27 8.88
N HIS A 301 45.76 17.69 10.06
CA HIS A 301 47.05 17.05 10.40
C HIS A 301 46.86 15.67 11.02
N SER A 302 46.74 14.64 10.17
CA SER A 302 47.11 13.26 10.51
C SER A 302 47.28 12.40 9.26
N GLU A 303 48.34 12.67 8.49
CA GLU A 303 48.99 11.65 7.68
C GLU A 303 50.50 11.69 7.96
N GLY A 304 51.00 10.64 8.62
CA GLY A 304 52.37 10.12 8.49
C GLY A 304 53.51 10.73 9.32
N GLN A 305 53.86 10.09 10.44
CA GLN A 305 55.22 9.59 10.75
C GLN A 305 55.20 8.82 12.07
N GLY A 306 55.81 7.63 12.08
CA GLY A 306 55.85 6.71 13.23
C GLY A 306 57.07 6.88 14.12
N ASP A 307 57.01 6.30 15.32
CA ASP A 307 58.05 5.44 15.89
C ASP A 307 57.56 4.71 17.16
N GLY A 308 57.90 3.42 17.25
CA GLY A 308 58.05 2.50 18.40
C GLY A 308 57.10 2.51 19.61
N GLU A 309 56.28 1.47 19.77
CA GLU A 309 56.46 0.35 20.74
C GLU A 309 55.23 -0.57 20.79
N GLU A 310 55.47 -1.86 21.07
CA GLU A 310 54.63 -3.03 20.81
C GLU A 310 53.33 -3.15 21.64
N SER A 311 52.22 -3.52 20.97
CA SER A 311 51.30 -4.55 21.48
C SER A 311 50.51 -5.20 20.34
N VAL A 312 50.41 -6.53 20.41
CA VAL A 312 49.87 -7.44 19.39
C VAL A 312 48.37 -7.66 19.59
N ALA A 313 47.53 -7.40 18.56
CA ALA A 313 46.36 -8.23 18.20
C ALA A 313 45.59 -7.71 16.96
N LEU A 314 45.61 -8.54 15.89
CA LEU A 314 44.63 -8.80 14.83
C LEU A 314 43.97 -7.63 14.04
N LYS A 315 44.45 -7.45 12.80
CA LYS A 315 43.94 -6.56 11.75
C LYS A 315 42.63 -7.08 11.10
N PRO A 316 41.63 -6.24 10.83
CA PRO A 316 40.67 -6.47 9.74
C PRO A 316 41.31 -6.18 8.36
N PRO A 317 40.88 -6.83 7.25
CA PRO A 317 41.44 -6.58 5.93
C PRO A 317 41.14 -5.16 5.43
N SER A 318 42.15 -4.57 4.82
CA SER A 318 42.22 -3.20 4.33
C SER A 318 41.44 -2.98 3.03
N CYS A 319 40.55 -2.00 3.02
CA CYS A 319 40.25 -1.21 1.81
C CYS A 319 39.62 0.17 2.11
N ALA A 320 39.90 0.74 3.30
CA ALA A 320 39.40 2.04 3.70
C ALA A 320 40.56 3.04 3.88
N ALA A 321 41.21 3.43 2.76
CA ALA A 321 42.02 4.64 2.71
C ALA A 321 42.36 5.00 1.26
N ARG A 322 41.57 5.89 0.64
CA ARG A 322 42.04 7.08 -0.12
C ARG A 322 40.95 7.74 -0.97
N LEU A 323 40.87 9.07 -0.80
CA LEU A 323 40.61 10.13 -1.80
C LEU A 323 39.15 10.48 -2.24
N LYS A 324 38.64 11.53 -1.59
CA LYS A 324 38.11 12.83 -2.09
C LYS A 324 37.34 12.95 -3.45
N ASN A 325 36.10 13.43 -3.32
CA ASN A 325 35.33 14.45 -4.09
C ASN A 325 35.08 14.32 -5.61
N ARG A 326 33.81 14.05 -6.00
CA ARG A 326 32.84 14.93 -6.76
C ARG A 326 31.63 14.12 -7.29
N PRO A 327 30.46 14.74 -7.58
CA PRO A 327 29.19 14.04 -7.84
C PRO A 327 29.02 13.63 -9.32
N VAL A 328 28.46 12.44 -9.59
CA VAL A 328 28.08 12.00 -10.95
C VAL A 328 26.75 11.20 -10.95
N ASP A 329 26.05 11.37 -12.06
CA ASP A 329 24.73 10.92 -12.51
C ASP A 329 24.69 9.45 -12.95
N TRP A 330 23.53 8.80 -12.84
CA TRP A 330 23.31 7.42 -13.24
C TRP A 330 22.92 7.33 -14.72
N THR A 331 23.90 7.22 -15.61
CA THR A 331 23.69 6.44 -16.83
C THR A 331 24.11 5.01 -16.52
N ILE A 332 23.15 4.18 -16.11
CA ILE A 332 23.25 2.76 -16.49
C ILE A 332 23.37 2.81 -18.01
N GLU A 333 24.49 2.36 -18.57
CA GLU A 333 24.49 1.91 -19.96
C GLU A 333 23.41 0.85 -20.02
N MET A 334 22.18 1.30 -20.33
CA MET A 334 21.21 0.46 -20.98
C MET A 334 21.99 -0.02 -22.18
N GLN A 335 22.51 -1.25 -22.11
CA GLN A 335 22.77 -1.97 -23.34
C GLN A 335 21.47 -1.76 -24.12
N GLN A 336 21.54 -0.91 -25.14
CA GLN A 336 20.49 -0.79 -26.12
C GLN A 336 20.46 -2.16 -26.77
N TYR A 337 19.78 -3.11 -26.13
CA TYR A 337 19.25 -4.25 -26.81
C TYR A 337 18.30 -3.62 -27.80
N ASN A 338 18.79 -3.52 -29.04
CA ASN A 338 17.99 -3.17 -30.20
C ASN A 338 16.68 -3.93 -30.06
N ILE A 339 15.58 -3.19 -29.84
CA ILE A 339 14.23 -3.74 -29.90
C ILE A 339 13.93 -3.87 -31.39
N ALA A 340 14.66 -4.77 -32.03
CA ALA A 340 14.33 -5.37 -33.31
C ALA A 340 13.87 -6.79 -32.95
N GLU A 341 12.63 -7.08 -33.35
CA GLU A 341 11.94 -8.35 -33.31
C GLU A 341 12.77 -9.59 -32.93
N SER A 342 12.49 -10.14 -31.74
CA SER A 342 12.46 -11.58 -31.54
C SER A 342 11.33 -11.91 -30.58
N GLU A 343 10.40 -12.73 -31.07
CA GLU A 343 9.33 -13.35 -30.30
C GLU A 343 9.89 -14.09 -29.06
N ALA A 344 9.10 -14.07 -27.98
CA ALA A 344 9.30 -14.70 -26.67
C ALA A 344 10.25 -13.98 -25.68
N ILE A 345 9.73 -13.00 -24.92
CA ILE A 345 10.35 -12.63 -23.63
C ILE A 345 10.23 -13.83 -22.68
N LYS A 346 11.31 -14.61 -22.57
CA LYS A 346 11.44 -15.75 -21.66
C LYS A 346 11.68 -15.22 -20.25
N TYR A 347 10.74 -15.44 -19.33
CA TYR A 347 10.92 -15.10 -17.92
C TYR A 347 12.11 -15.87 -17.32
N ILE A 348 12.81 -15.27 -16.36
CA ILE A 348 13.77 -16.00 -15.52
C ILE A 348 13.04 -17.20 -14.92
N GLN A 349 13.58 -18.39 -15.12
CA GLN A 349 13.12 -19.59 -14.44
C GLN A 349 13.93 -19.80 -13.18
N ILE A 350 13.35 -20.39 -12.14
CA ILE A 350 14.11 -20.73 -10.93
C ILE A 350 15.34 -21.58 -11.26
N THR A 351 15.25 -22.49 -12.24
CA THR A 351 16.36 -23.31 -12.74
C THR A 351 17.50 -22.52 -13.39
N ASP A 352 17.28 -21.24 -13.76
CA ASP A 352 18.35 -20.36 -14.23
C ASP A 352 19.24 -19.87 -13.07
N VAL A 353 18.76 -19.96 -11.82
CA VAL A 353 19.41 -19.42 -10.62
C VAL A 353 19.73 -20.50 -9.58
N MET A 354 18.86 -21.51 -9.46
CA MET A 354 18.96 -22.58 -8.47
C MET A 354 18.33 -23.90 -8.99
N PRO A 355 19.00 -25.05 -8.84
CA PRO A 355 18.39 -26.36 -9.13
C PRO A 355 17.15 -26.64 -8.27
N LEU A 356 16.18 -27.38 -8.80
CA LEU A 356 14.89 -27.60 -8.10
C LEU A 356 15.06 -28.44 -6.82
N GLU A 357 16.01 -29.37 -6.81
CA GLU A 357 16.38 -30.20 -5.67
C GLU A 357 17.00 -29.42 -4.50
N LYS A 358 17.39 -28.17 -4.75
CA LYS A 358 17.93 -27.24 -3.73
C LYS A 358 16.84 -26.32 -3.16
N ILE A 359 15.58 -26.47 -3.56
CA ILE A 359 14.43 -25.77 -2.99
C ILE A 359 13.83 -26.63 -1.89
N ILE A 360 13.94 -26.17 -0.65
CA ILE A 360 13.51 -26.92 0.53
C ILE A 360 12.27 -26.24 1.12
N TRP A 361 11.15 -26.96 1.13
CA TRP A 361 9.97 -26.57 1.88
C TRP A 361 10.18 -26.94 3.35
N VAL A 362 9.96 -25.99 4.26
CA VAL A 362 10.26 -26.15 5.68
C VAL A 362 8.97 -25.98 6.48
N ASP A 363 8.33 -27.09 6.85
CA ASP A 363 7.12 -27.13 7.68
C ASP A 363 7.22 -28.06 8.90
N SER A 364 8.37 -28.70 9.11
CA SER A 364 8.66 -29.61 10.22
C SER A 364 10.00 -29.30 10.90
N LEU A 365 10.20 -29.82 12.12
CA LEU A 365 11.46 -29.66 12.86
C LEU A 365 12.68 -30.20 12.12
N LYS A 366 12.54 -31.29 11.36
CA LYS A 366 13.66 -31.91 10.65
C LYS A 366 14.19 -30.97 9.56
N GLU A 367 13.31 -30.45 8.73
CA GLU A 367 13.66 -29.50 7.67
C GLU A 367 14.10 -28.16 8.27
N LEU A 368 13.55 -27.75 9.41
CA LEU A 368 13.94 -26.51 10.09
C LEU A 368 15.35 -26.60 10.70
N ASP A 369 15.71 -27.74 11.27
CA ASP A 369 17.06 -28.01 11.77
C ASP A 369 18.07 -28.03 10.61
N PHE A 370 17.72 -28.71 9.51
CA PHE A 370 18.50 -28.70 8.27
C PHE A 370 18.70 -27.27 7.75
N ALA A 371 17.64 -26.46 7.70
CA ALA A 371 17.73 -25.04 7.31
C ALA A 371 18.63 -24.25 8.26
N THR A 372 18.47 -24.42 9.57
CA THR A 372 19.27 -23.72 10.59
C THR A 372 20.76 -24.00 10.44
N GLN A 373 21.14 -25.26 10.19
CA GLN A 373 22.53 -25.64 10.00
C GLN A 373 23.16 -24.91 8.80
N HIS A 374 22.48 -24.90 7.65
CA HIS A 374 23.00 -24.28 6.43
C HIS A 374 22.96 -22.74 6.48
N LEU A 375 21.95 -22.16 7.13
CA LEU A 375 21.81 -20.71 7.26
C LEU A 375 22.89 -20.09 8.16
N ARG A 376 23.38 -20.82 9.17
CA ARG A 376 24.49 -20.37 10.04
C ARG A 376 25.82 -20.22 9.30
N GLU A 377 26.00 -20.98 8.22
CA GLU A 377 27.23 -20.96 7.41
C GLU A 377 27.17 -19.88 6.30
N ALA A 378 26.00 -19.29 6.06
CA ALA A 378 25.83 -18.29 5.02
C ALA A 378 26.38 -16.93 5.47
N SER A 379 27.15 -16.27 4.61
CA SER A 379 27.56 -14.86 4.78
C SER A 379 26.66 -13.86 4.03
N LEU A 380 25.82 -14.37 3.14
CA LEU A 380 24.92 -13.61 2.29
C LEU A 380 23.65 -14.41 2.07
N VAL A 381 22.50 -13.78 2.27
CA VAL A 381 21.19 -14.37 2.00
C VAL A 381 20.28 -13.39 1.26
N GLY A 382 19.46 -13.89 0.35
CA GLY A 382 18.30 -13.17 -0.18
C GLY A 382 17.06 -13.50 0.62
N ILE A 383 16.24 -12.51 0.95
CA ILE A 383 14.97 -12.69 1.66
C ILE A 383 13.81 -12.03 0.94
N ASP A 384 12.65 -12.66 1.03
CA ASP A 384 11.36 -12.11 0.58
C ASP A 384 10.23 -12.72 1.43
N CYS A 385 9.01 -12.20 1.29
CA CYS A 385 7.83 -12.72 1.99
C CYS A 385 6.61 -12.78 1.08
N GLU A 386 5.72 -13.75 1.34
CA GLU A 386 4.41 -13.80 0.69
C GLU A 386 3.28 -14.00 1.70
N TRP A 387 2.16 -13.35 1.43
CA TRP A 387 0.95 -13.39 2.26
C TRP A 387 -0.29 -13.35 1.36
N LYS A 388 -1.43 -13.74 1.91
CA LYS A 388 -2.66 -13.83 1.14
C LYS A 388 -3.07 -12.48 0.57
N ALA A 389 -3.36 -12.42 -0.73
CA ALA A 389 -3.88 -11.20 -1.32
C ALA A 389 -5.33 -10.95 -0.86
N ILE A 390 -5.49 -10.16 0.21
CA ILE A 390 -6.79 -9.73 0.72
C ILE A 390 -7.36 -8.67 -0.24
N ARG A 391 -8.42 -9.05 -0.98
CA ARG A 391 -9.12 -8.16 -1.93
C ARG A 391 -10.26 -7.37 -1.31
N GLU A 392 -10.70 -7.77 -0.12
CA GLU A 392 -11.82 -7.20 0.63
C GLU A 392 -11.29 -6.65 1.95
N LYS A 393 -11.74 -5.49 2.45
CA LYS A 393 -11.26 -4.94 3.72
C LYS A 393 -11.75 -5.80 4.90
N THR A 394 -11.03 -6.87 5.23
CA THR A 394 -11.27 -7.71 6.42
C THR A 394 -10.46 -7.20 7.61
N PHE A 395 -11.02 -7.33 8.82
CA PHE A 395 -10.36 -6.96 10.09
C PHE A 395 -9.18 -7.86 10.48
N CYS A 396 -8.88 -8.90 9.71
CA CYS A 396 -7.78 -9.82 9.98
C CYS A 396 -6.45 -9.24 9.50
N ILE A 397 -5.44 -9.26 10.37
CA ILE A 397 -4.04 -8.98 9.98
C ILE A 397 -3.66 -9.96 8.87
N ASN A 398 -3.15 -9.42 7.76
CA ASN A 398 -2.70 -10.22 6.63
C ASN A 398 -1.36 -10.88 6.97
N LYS A 399 -1.42 -12.01 7.68
CA LYS A 399 -0.21 -12.63 8.22
C LYS A 399 0.70 -13.13 7.10
N VAL A 400 2.00 -12.91 7.25
CA VAL A 400 3.01 -13.53 6.39
C VAL A 400 2.81 -15.03 6.39
N SER A 401 2.53 -15.60 5.23
CA SER A 401 2.24 -17.04 5.11
C SER A 401 3.52 -17.84 4.92
N VAL A 402 4.48 -17.29 4.17
CA VAL A 402 5.80 -17.89 3.96
C VAL A 402 6.90 -16.83 3.95
N LEU A 403 8.06 -17.21 4.50
CA LEU A 403 9.31 -16.44 4.43
C LEU A 403 10.30 -17.24 3.58
N GLN A 404 10.87 -16.60 2.56
CA GLN A 404 11.87 -17.23 1.71
C GLN A 404 13.27 -16.75 2.11
N ILE A 405 14.21 -17.67 2.21
CA ILE A 405 15.60 -17.37 2.51
C ILE A 405 16.49 -18.16 1.54
N ALA A 406 17.12 -17.45 0.62
CA ALA A 406 18.01 -18.01 -0.37
C ALA A 406 19.47 -17.80 0.03
N THR A 407 20.23 -18.89 0.13
CA THR A 407 21.70 -18.86 0.18
C THR A 407 22.27 -19.12 -1.22
N ARG A 408 23.59 -19.23 -1.32
CA ARG A 408 24.25 -19.68 -2.56
C ARG A 408 23.94 -21.12 -2.93
N GLU A 409 23.53 -21.94 -1.97
CA GLU A 409 23.37 -23.38 -2.17
C GLU A 409 21.93 -23.85 -2.12
N PHE A 410 21.09 -23.22 -1.28
CA PHE A 410 19.72 -23.65 -1.04
C PHE A 410 18.76 -22.47 -1.02
N VAL A 411 17.50 -22.74 -1.33
CA VAL A 411 16.40 -21.82 -1.03
C VAL A 411 15.45 -22.49 -0.05
N PHE A 412 15.33 -21.92 1.14
CA PHE A 412 14.41 -22.38 2.17
C PHE A 412 13.12 -21.57 2.08
N ILE A 413 11.99 -22.26 1.98
CA ILE A 413 10.65 -21.64 2.03
C ILE A 413 10.02 -22.09 3.34
N LEU A 414 10.01 -21.20 4.32
CA LEU A 414 9.54 -21.47 5.67
C LEU A 414 8.02 -21.28 5.74
N ASP A 415 7.29 -22.33 6.14
CA ASP A 415 5.86 -22.26 6.40
C ASP A 415 5.59 -21.58 7.74
N LEU A 416 5.47 -20.25 7.74
CA LEU A 416 5.22 -19.51 8.98
C LEU A 416 3.84 -19.80 9.56
N VAL A 417 2.86 -20.26 8.76
CA VAL A 417 1.54 -20.66 9.26
C VAL A 417 1.64 -21.91 10.15
N SER A 418 2.43 -22.90 9.73
CA SER A 418 2.65 -24.14 10.49
C SER A 418 3.66 -23.96 11.63
N LEU A 419 4.84 -23.41 11.31
CA LEU A 419 5.99 -23.37 12.21
C LEU A 419 5.79 -22.45 13.41
N SER A 420 5.13 -21.30 13.24
CA SER A 420 4.87 -20.38 14.37
C SER A 420 4.00 -21.03 15.46
N ARG A 421 3.02 -21.86 15.06
CA ARG A 421 2.07 -22.52 15.96
C ARG A 421 2.68 -23.75 16.63
N GLN A 422 3.44 -24.55 15.89
CA GLN A 422 3.92 -25.85 16.36
C GLN A 422 5.34 -25.81 16.91
N HIS A 423 6.19 -24.92 16.38
CA HIS A 423 7.63 -24.93 16.56
C HIS A 423 8.22 -23.52 16.76
N GLY A 424 7.44 -22.58 17.32
CA GLY A 424 7.80 -21.16 17.44
C GLY A 424 9.18 -20.89 18.04
N ARG A 425 9.58 -21.61 19.09
CA ARG A 425 10.92 -21.48 19.70
C ARG A 425 12.06 -21.87 18.75
N CYS A 426 11.91 -22.99 18.03
CA CYS A 426 12.91 -23.45 17.06
C CYS A 426 12.96 -22.52 15.86
N LEU A 427 11.79 -22.03 15.42
CA LEU A 427 11.70 -21.01 14.37
C LEU A 427 12.45 -19.74 14.79
N SER A 428 12.21 -19.21 15.99
CA SER A 428 12.91 -18.04 16.50
C SER A 428 14.43 -18.22 16.51
N ALA A 429 14.91 -19.37 16.99
CA ALA A 429 16.35 -19.66 16.99
C ALA A 429 16.95 -19.72 15.57
N CYS A 430 16.21 -20.27 14.60
CA CYS A 430 16.61 -20.28 13.20
C CYS A 430 16.71 -18.86 12.64
N ILE A 431 15.68 -18.04 12.83
CA ILE A 431 15.63 -16.66 12.31
C ILE A 431 16.67 -15.77 12.99
N GLU A 432 16.84 -15.86 14.31
CA GLU A 432 17.85 -15.07 15.04
C GLU A 432 19.26 -15.37 14.56
N SER A 433 19.55 -16.61 14.17
CA SER A 433 20.87 -17.01 13.66
C SER A 433 21.31 -16.23 12.42
N ILE A 434 20.36 -15.67 11.66
CA ILE A 434 20.62 -14.84 10.47
C ILE A 434 20.28 -13.37 10.70
N PHE A 435 19.12 -13.05 11.27
CA PHE A 435 18.64 -11.68 11.40
C PHE A 435 19.47 -10.90 12.42
N CYS A 436 19.84 -11.50 13.54
CA CYS A 436 20.66 -10.86 14.57
C CYS A 436 22.17 -10.96 14.28
N SER A 437 22.59 -11.63 13.20
CA SER A 437 24.01 -11.77 12.86
C SER A 437 24.47 -10.64 11.93
N PRO A 438 25.37 -9.74 12.37
CA PRO A 438 25.94 -8.71 11.49
C PRO A 438 26.89 -9.30 10.44
N ALA A 439 27.35 -10.53 10.63
CA ALA A 439 28.23 -11.24 9.69
C ALA A 439 27.47 -11.77 8.45
N VAL A 440 26.14 -11.84 8.52
CA VAL A 440 25.29 -12.26 7.40
C VAL A 440 24.66 -11.02 6.76
N LEU A 441 24.96 -10.75 5.50
CA LEU A 441 24.28 -9.70 4.75
C LEU A 441 22.91 -10.20 4.24
N LYS A 442 21.84 -9.49 4.57
CA LYS A 442 20.47 -9.79 4.14
C LYS A 442 20.08 -8.89 2.97
N LEU A 443 19.94 -9.46 1.79
CA LEU A 443 19.45 -8.77 0.60
C LEU A 443 17.93 -8.86 0.55
N GLY A 444 17.27 -7.77 0.15
CA GLY A 444 15.86 -7.81 -0.23
C GLY A 444 15.52 -6.66 -1.19
N TYR A 445 14.26 -6.59 -1.62
CA TYR A 445 13.79 -5.52 -2.50
C TYR A 445 12.55 -4.87 -1.89
N ALA A 446 12.66 -3.61 -1.46
CA ALA A 446 11.66 -2.98 -0.57
C ALA A 446 11.49 -3.74 0.76
N VAL A 447 12.58 -4.36 1.23
CA VAL A 447 12.63 -5.36 2.32
C VAL A 447 12.11 -4.87 3.66
N TYR A 448 12.12 -3.56 3.90
CA TYR A 448 11.57 -2.99 5.12
C TYR A 448 10.06 -3.24 5.26
N ASN A 449 9.33 -3.29 4.13
CA ASN A 449 7.91 -3.62 4.15
C ASN A 449 7.69 -5.06 4.62
N ASP A 450 8.55 -5.99 4.18
CA ASP A 450 8.48 -7.40 4.56
C ASP A 450 8.83 -7.59 6.05
N LEU A 451 9.87 -6.91 6.53
CA LEU A 451 10.26 -6.93 7.95
C LEU A 451 9.17 -6.35 8.86
N GLU A 452 8.51 -5.25 8.46
CA GLU A 452 7.36 -4.69 9.18
C GLU A 452 6.17 -5.65 9.17
N GLN A 453 5.87 -6.29 8.03
CA GLN A 453 4.77 -7.25 7.93
C GLN A 453 5.04 -8.51 8.77
N LEU A 454 6.29 -9.02 8.82
CA LEU A 454 6.70 -10.12 9.69
C LEU A 454 6.47 -9.77 11.17
N LEU A 455 6.94 -8.59 11.59
CA LEU A 455 6.75 -8.09 12.96
C LEU A 455 5.27 -7.99 13.33
N GLN A 456 4.42 -7.47 12.45
CA GLN A 456 2.97 -7.38 12.69
C GLN A 456 2.28 -8.73 12.71
N SER A 457 2.76 -9.69 11.90
CA SER A 457 2.13 -11.02 11.77
C SER A 457 2.40 -11.91 12.98
N TYR A 458 3.58 -11.75 13.58
CA TYR A 458 4.12 -12.60 14.63
C TYR A 458 4.78 -11.76 15.72
N SER A 459 4.05 -10.76 16.23
CA SER A 459 4.52 -9.84 17.28
C SER A 459 4.96 -10.52 18.57
N GLU A 460 4.48 -11.74 18.81
CA GLU A 460 4.85 -12.60 19.91
C GLU A 460 6.23 -13.27 19.75
N LEU A 461 6.83 -13.23 18.54
CA LEU A 461 8.14 -13.80 18.26
C LEU A 461 9.20 -12.70 18.20
N ASP A 462 10.06 -12.66 19.24
CA ASP A 462 11.13 -11.67 19.37
C ASP A 462 12.11 -11.66 18.18
N CYS A 463 12.26 -12.79 17.48
CA CYS A 463 13.18 -12.96 16.35
C CYS A 463 12.94 -12.00 15.17
N PHE A 464 11.74 -11.41 15.05
CA PHE A 464 11.43 -10.46 13.98
C PHE A 464 11.60 -8.99 14.38
N HIS A 465 11.95 -8.70 15.63
CA HIS A 465 12.09 -7.31 16.12
C HIS A 465 13.38 -6.62 15.67
N ARG A 466 14.34 -7.38 15.16
CA ARG A 466 15.65 -6.89 14.78
C ARG A 466 16.16 -7.64 13.55
N CYS A 467 16.72 -6.91 12.60
CA CYS A 467 17.48 -7.49 11.49
C CYS A 467 18.69 -6.59 11.21
N GLU A 468 19.90 -7.10 11.44
CA GLU A 468 21.17 -6.39 11.22
C GLU A 468 21.63 -6.50 9.77
N SER A 469 22.61 -5.71 9.31
CA SER A 469 23.24 -5.90 8.00
C SER A 469 22.25 -6.14 6.84
N VAL A 470 21.23 -5.30 6.72
CA VAL A 470 20.20 -5.36 5.68
C VAL A 470 20.58 -4.44 4.53
N LEU A 471 20.50 -4.95 3.30
CA LEU A 471 20.71 -4.19 2.07
C LEU A 471 19.45 -4.25 1.20
N ASP A 472 18.76 -3.12 1.10
CA ASP A 472 17.62 -2.99 0.20
C ASP A 472 18.09 -2.63 -1.22
N LEU A 473 17.96 -3.59 -2.13
CA LEU A 473 18.34 -3.41 -3.54
C LEU A 473 17.47 -2.38 -4.26
N GLN A 474 16.27 -2.06 -3.78
CA GLN A 474 15.49 -0.93 -4.30
C GLN A 474 16.19 0.41 -4.02
N ILE A 475 16.78 0.55 -2.84
CA ILE A 475 17.52 1.77 -2.45
C ILE A 475 18.80 1.87 -3.27
N VAL A 476 19.56 0.77 -3.35
CA VAL A 476 20.83 0.70 -4.11
C VAL A 476 20.60 0.99 -5.60
N ALA A 477 19.55 0.44 -6.19
CA ALA A 477 19.26 0.63 -7.61
C ALA A 477 18.63 1.99 -7.96
N GLY A 478 18.14 2.72 -6.95
CA GLY A 478 17.55 4.05 -7.11
C GLY A 478 16.16 4.08 -7.75
N ARG A 479 15.56 5.28 -7.80
CA ARG A 479 14.15 5.50 -8.20
C ARG A 479 13.87 5.37 -9.71
N GLY A 480 14.91 5.12 -10.53
CA GLY A 480 14.78 5.05 -11.98
C GLY A 480 14.19 3.74 -12.51
N ILE A 481 14.28 2.67 -11.73
CA ILE A 481 13.83 1.33 -12.16
C ILE A 481 12.33 1.16 -11.91
N LYS A 482 11.58 1.03 -13.02
CA LYS A 482 10.14 0.76 -12.98
C LYS A 482 9.88 -0.74 -12.94
N GLY A 483 8.81 -1.15 -12.25
CA GLY A 483 8.31 -2.52 -12.29
C GLY A 483 8.78 -3.43 -11.16
N GLY A 484 9.33 -2.90 -10.08
CA GLY A 484 9.72 -3.68 -8.89
C GLY A 484 10.94 -4.57 -9.12
N LEU A 485 11.06 -5.64 -8.33
CA LEU A 485 12.15 -6.63 -8.45
C LEU A 485 12.26 -7.20 -9.88
N SER A 486 11.14 -7.51 -10.54
CA SER A 486 11.16 -7.93 -11.95
C SER A 486 11.72 -6.88 -12.91
N GLY A 487 11.57 -5.59 -12.61
CA GLY A 487 12.15 -4.51 -13.39
C GLY A 487 13.66 -4.42 -13.18
N LEU A 488 14.10 -4.59 -11.93
CA LEU A 488 15.52 -4.68 -11.56
C LEU A 488 16.19 -5.90 -12.20
N ALA A 489 15.58 -7.08 -12.10
CA ALA A 489 16.04 -8.30 -12.74
C ALA A 489 16.16 -8.12 -14.26
N LYS A 490 15.19 -7.45 -14.91
CA LYS A 490 15.29 -7.14 -16.35
C LYS A 490 16.44 -6.20 -16.66
N ALA A 491 16.64 -5.17 -15.84
CA ALA A 491 17.72 -4.19 -16.04
C ALA A 491 19.11 -4.79 -15.81
N VAL A 492 19.23 -5.74 -14.88
CA VAL A 492 20.52 -6.30 -14.43
C VAL A 492 20.86 -7.62 -15.13
N LEU A 493 19.88 -8.53 -15.24
CA LEU A 493 20.04 -9.89 -15.77
C LEU A 493 19.44 -10.07 -17.17
N GLY A 494 18.86 -9.01 -17.76
CA GLY A 494 18.30 -9.02 -19.12
C GLY A 494 16.93 -9.69 -19.28
N LYS A 495 16.40 -10.35 -18.25
CA LYS A 495 15.10 -11.05 -18.27
C LYS A 495 14.19 -10.59 -17.13
N SER A 496 12.88 -10.50 -17.40
CA SER A 496 11.87 -10.20 -16.37
C SER A 496 11.45 -11.45 -15.59
N MET A 497 10.72 -11.27 -14.49
CA MET A 497 10.17 -12.35 -13.67
C MET A 497 8.65 -12.47 -13.89
N ASP A 498 8.10 -13.68 -13.76
CA ASP A 498 6.66 -13.92 -13.93
C ASP A 498 5.90 -13.58 -12.65
N LYS A 499 5.00 -12.58 -12.71
CA LYS A 499 4.29 -12.04 -11.53
C LYS A 499 2.96 -12.71 -11.22
N ARG A 500 2.60 -13.78 -11.94
CA ARG A 500 1.26 -14.38 -11.86
C ARG A 500 0.92 -14.96 -10.49
N MET A 501 1.90 -15.41 -9.71
CA MET A 501 1.66 -16.07 -8.42
C MET A 501 1.51 -15.08 -7.25
N ARG A 502 2.02 -13.84 -7.37
CA ARG A 502 2.00 -12.81 -6.31
C ARG A 502 0.62 -12.55 -5.67
N MET A 503 -0.46 -12.69 -6.45
CA MET A 503 -1.83 -12.42 -5.98
C MET A 503 -2.65 -13.69 -5.75
N THR A 504 -1.98 -14.82 -5.47
CA THR A 504 -2.61 -16.11 -5.17
C THR A 504 -2.90 -16.25 -3.67
N ASP A 505 -3.59 -17.32 -3.29
CA ASP A 505 -3.83 -17.65 -1.89
C ASP A 505 -2.61 -18.39 -1.32
N TRP A 506 -1.78 -17.67 -0.57
CA TRP A 506 -0.56 -18.17 0.05
C TRP A 506 -0.79 -18.86 1.40
N GLU A 507 -2.01 -18.81 1.95
CA GLU A 507 -2.38 -19.57 3.15
C GLU A 507 -2.77 -21.01 2.81
N ARG A 508 -3.12 -21.29 1.54
CA ARG A 508 -3.53 -22.62 1.10
C ARG A 508 -2.39 -23.62 1.31
N ARG A 509 -2.71 -24.80 1.86
CA ARG A 509 -1.79 -25.94 1.96
C ARG A 509 -2.39 -27.18 1.27
N PRO A 510 -1.57 -27.99 0.58
CA PRO A 510 -0.18 -27.69 0.21
C PRO A 510 -0.10 -26.54 -0.81
N LEU A 511 1.05 -25.85 -0.84
CA LEU A 511 1.33 -24.89 -1.91
C LEU A 511 1.49 -25.61 -3.25
N SER A 512 1.08 -24.97 -4.35
CA SER A 512 1.32 -25.51 -5.68
C SER A 512 2.79 -25.41 -6.07
N MET A 513 3.28 -26.30 -6.95
CA MET A 513 4.65 -26.23 -7.48
C MET A 513 4.98 -24.87 -8.10
N LYS A 514 3.99 -24.21 -8.73
CA LYS A 514 4.17 -22.86 -9.30
C LYS A 514 4.39 -21.81 -8.22
N GLN A 515 3.70 -21.90 -7.09
CA GLN A 515 3.91 -21.02 -5.94
C GLN A 515 5.29 -21.27 -5.31
N LEU A 516 5.69 -22.53 -5.13
CA LEU A 516 7.02 -22.86 -4.60
C LEU A 516 8.14 -22.31 -5.50
N HIS A 517 8.05 -22.53 -6.82
CA HIS A 517 9.06 -22.02 -7.76
C HIS A 517 9.09 -20.49 -7.80
N TYR A 518 7.93 -19.84 -7.73
CA TYR A 518 7.84 -18.38 -7.69
C TYR A 518 8.47 -17.82 -6.42
N ALA A 519 8.05 -18.33 -5.25
CA ALA A 519 8.59 -17.93 -3.95
C ALA A 519 10.10 -18.14 -3.87
N ALA A 520 10.59 -19.29 -4.35
CA ALA A 520 12.02 -19.55 -4.38
C ALA A 520 12.78 -18.54 -5.25
N LEU A 521 12.22 -18.16 -6.40
CA LEU A 521 12.85 -17.25 -7.34
C LEU A 521 12.94 -15.82 -6.80
N ASP A 522 11.94 -15.33 -6.08
CA ASP A 522 11.93 -13.96 -5.55
C ASP A 522 13.06 -13.71 -4.53
N ALA A 523 13.42 -14.70 -3.71
CA ALA A 523 14.60 -14.62 -2.86
C ALA A 523 15.91 -14.94 -3.61
N ALA A 524 15.93 -15.97 -4.46
CA ALA A 524 17.16 -16.43 -5.12
C ALA A 524 17.72 -15.44 -6.15
N VAL A 525 16.86 -14.70 -6.86
CA VAL A 525 17.28 -13.74 -7.89
C VAL A 525 18.09 -12.57 -7.31
N LEU A 526 17.94 -12.29 -6.01
CA LEU A 526 18.66 -11.22 -5.33
C LEU A 526 20.18 -11.44 -5.33
N LEU A 527 20.62 -12.70 -5.25
CA LEU A 527 22.04 -13.07 -5.21
C LEU A 527 22.79 -12.72 -6.52
N PRO A 528 22.36 -13.15 -7.72
CA PRO A 528 23.02 -12.77 -8.97
C PRO A 528 22.84 -11.28 -9.30
N ILE A 529 21.74 -10.64 -8.86
CA ILE A 529 21.61 -9.18 -8.97
C ILE A 529 22.70 -8.49 -8.14
N PHE A 530 22.90 -8.94 -6.90
CA PHE A 530 23.94 -8.43 -6.03
C PHE A 530 25.34 -8.69 -6.57
N ASP A 531 25.63 -9.88 -7.12
CA ASP A 531 26.92 -10.16 -7.75
C ASP A 531 27.25 -9.20 -8.89
N HIS A 532 26.25 -8.84 -9.68
CA HIS A 532 26.44 -7.88 -10.77
C HIS A 532 26.70 -6.47 -10.25
N ILE A 533 26.07 -6.09 -9.13
CA ILE A 533 26.32 -4.80 -8.46
C ILE A 533 27.71 -4.79 -7.82
N ASP A 534 28.08 -5.87 -7.12
CA ASP A 534 29.34 -5.99 -6.39
C ASP A 534 30.54 -6.12 -7.35
N SER A 535 30.44 -6.92 -8.40
CA SER A 535 31.52 -7.06 -9.41
C SER A 535 31.83 -5.75 -10.16
N LYS A 536 30.85 -4.85 -10.32
CA LYS A 536 31.03 -3.53 -10.94
C LYS A 536 31.69 -2.51 -10.01
N SER A 537 31.78 -2.77 -8.71
CA SER A 537 32.52 -1.93 -7.77
C SER A 537 34.03 -1.84 -8.10
N GLY A 538 34.59 -2.78 -8.86
CA GLY A 538 36.04 -2.86 -9.06
C GLY A 538 36.65 -2.23 -10.33
N LYS A 539 35.89 -1.87 -11.38
CA LYS A 539 36.50 -1.71 -12.74
C LYS A 539 36.01 -0.58 -13.66
N THR A 540 35.17 0.37 -13.25
CA THR A 540 34.81 1.52 -14.13
C THR A 540 34.41 2.75 -13.32
N VAL A 541 34.45 3.93 -13.97
CA VAL A 541 34.26 5.30 -13.43
C VAL A 541 32.94 5.52 -12.65
N SER A 542 32.04 4.53 -12.59
CA SER A 542 30.76 4.54 -11.86
C SER A 542 30.74 3.50 -10.73
N HIS A 543 31.31 3.84 -9.57
CA HIS A 543 31.35 2.96 -8.40
C HIS A 543 30.06 3.06 -7.57
N ILE A 544 29.32 1.97 -7.43
CA ILE A 544 28.20 1.87 -6.46
C ILE A 544 28.78 1.33 -5.16
N ASP A 545 29.00 2.19 -4.17
CA ASP A 545 29.39 1.73 -2.84
C ASP A 545 28.15 1.24 -2.06
N TRP A 546 27.72 0.01 -2.38
CA TRP A 546 26.55 -0.60 -1.75
C TRP A 546 26.73 -0.75 -0.23
N LYS A 547 27.97 -0.79 0.27
CA LYS A 547 28.26 -0.93 1.71
C LYS A 547 27.74 0.25 2.53
N LEU A 548 27.65 1.43 1.94
CA LEU A 548 27.04 2.62 2.57
C LEU A 548 25.52 2.53 2.74
N HIS A 549 24.89 1.56 2.06
CA HIS A 549 23.44 1.35 2.10
C HIS A 549 23.07 0.15 2.98
N VAL A 550 24.05 -0.46 3.64
CA VAL A 550 23.81 -1.50 4.65
C VAL A 550 23.31 -0.83 5.91
N ASP A 551 22.15 -1.25 6.38
CA ASP A 551 21.45 -0.65 7.51
C ASP A 551 20.93 -1.74 8.47
N HIS A 552 20.30 -1.34 9.57
CA HIS A 552 19.76 -2.23 10.59
C HIS A 552 18.29 -1.90 10.81
N PHE A 553 17.44 -2.91 10.69
CA PHE A 553 16.04 -2.84 11.10
C PHE A 553 15.91 -3.10 12.60
N LYS A 554 15.15 -2.25 13.29
CA LYS A 554 14.81 -2.42 14.71
C LYS A 554 13.40 -1.90 14.97
N ALA A 555 12.56 -2.72 15.59
CA ALA A 555 11.21 -2.35 16.00
C ALA A 555 11.23 -1.14 16.95
N GLN A 556 10.37 -0.15 16.69
CA GLN A 556 10.15 0.97 17.61
C GLN A 556 9.24 0.54 18.78
N LYS A 557 9.55 0.98 20.01
CA LYS A 557 8.85 0.56 21.25
C LYS A 557 7.32 0.80 21.25
N THR A 558 6.78 1.59 20.33
CA THR A 558 5.36 1.95 20.23
C THR A 558 4.44 0.83 19.74
N TYR A 559 4.97 -0.26 19.16
CA TYR A 559 4.16 -1.37 18.65
C TYR A 559 3.71 -2.39 19.73
N LEU A 560 4.11 -2.21 20.99
CA LEU A 560 3.77 -3.11 22.09
C LEU A 560 2.58 -2.58 22.91
N LYS A 561 1.35 -2.76 22.40
CA LYS A 561 0.17 -2.85 23.27
C LYS A 561 -0.45 -4.24 23.09
N PRO A 562 -0.41 -5.11 24.11
CA PRO A 562 -1.18 -6.34 24.09
C PRO A 562 -2.66 -5.99 24.05
N GLN A 563 -3.41 -6.50 23.07
CA GLN A 563 -4.86 -6.59 23.20
C GLN A 563 -5.15 -7.66 24.26
N ALA A 564 -5.70 -7.24 25.41
CA ALA A 564 -6.21 -8.19 26.39
C ALA A 564 -7.42 -8.91 25.78
N HIS A 565 -7.29 -10.23 25.62
CA HIS A 565 -8.43 -11.12 25.48
C HIS A 565 -9.08 -11.22 26.88
N GLU A 566 -10.25 -10.61 27.05
CA GLU A 566 -11.17 -11.00 28.12
C GLU A 566 -11.88 -12.27 27.65
N ASP A 567 -11.37 -13.42 28.09
CA ASP A 567 -12.10 -14.68 28.05
C ASP A 567 -12.88 -14.85 29.35
N ASP A 568 -14.16 -15.19 29.17
CA ASP A 568 -15.14 -15.53 30.19
C ASP A 568 -14.64 -16.57 31.20
N VAL A 569 -14.93 -16.32 32.49
CA VAL A 569 -15.13 -17.40 33.46
C VAL A 569 -16.42 -17.13 34.23
N GLU A 570 -17.51 -17.70 33.73
CA GLU A 570 -18.60 -18.15 34.59
C GLU A 570 -18.09 -19.31 35.45
N SER A 571 -18.14 -19.15 36.78
CA SER A 571 -18.48 -20.27 37.64
C SER A 571 -19.23 -19.79 38.88
N SER A 572 -20.45 -20.30 38.98
CA SER A 572 -21.38 -20.17 40.09
C SER A 572 -20.82 -20.76 41.39
N SER A 573 -21.01 -20.07 42.51
CA SER A 573 -21.78 -20.57 43.67
C SER A 573 -21.73 -19.60 44.85
N SER A 574 -22.92 -19.14 45.26
CA SER A 574 -23.26 -18.59 46.59
C SER A 574 -22.98 -19.65 47.69
N PRO A 575 -22.95 -19.35 49.02
CA PRO A 575 -23.85 -18.41 49.71
C PRO A 575 -23.24 -17.61 50.89
N SER A 576 -23.89 -16.49 51.27
CA SER A 576 -24.43 -16.28 52.64
C SER A 576 -24.77 -14.81 52.95
N GLN A 577 -26.02 -14.64 53.42
CA GLN A 577 -26.49 -13.69 54.45
C GLN A 577 -26.63 -12.20 54.12
N GLY A 578 -27.87 -11.71 54.31
CA GLY A 578 -28.28 -10.30 54.28
C GLY A 578 -29.72 -10.17 53.84
#